data_AF-D5BAN6-F1
#
_entry.id   AF-D5BAN6-F1
#
_cell.length_a   1.000
_cell.length_b   1.000
_cell.length_c   1.000
_cell.angle_alpha   90.00
_cell.angle_beta   90.00
_cell.angle_gamma   90.00
#
_symmetry.space_group_name_H-M   'P 1'
#
loop_
_entity.id
_entity.type
_entity.pdbx_description
1 polymer ?
#
loop_
_entity_poly.entity_id
_entity_poly.type
_entity_poly.pdbx_seq_one_letter_code
_entity_poly.pdbx_strand_id
1 'polypeptide(L)'
;MIKKHIAFFWIVSLITSLSLAQEKVKPIFKDGEAQIVPEFEDGSKWIRHDLWVETEFDTDGDGKPDRMHVDVTRPMQTETEGLKLPIIYESSPYYAGTAGFAEGIFWDVNHELGEAPKERVHPEVVRRGERPIISNSQIETWVPRGYIVVHSSSPGTGPSDGSPTVGGITNPWPQKQ
;
A
#
# COMPACT_ATOMS: atom_id res chain seq x y z
N MET A 1 -20.31 -84.38 1.29
CA MET A 1 -19.28 -83.39 1.66
C MET A 1 -19.44 -82.17 0.76
N ILE A 2 -20.01 -81.09 1.29
CA ILE A 2 -20.43 -79.89 0.54
C ILE A 2 -19.38 -78.80 0.79
N LYS A 3 -18.62 -78.39 -0.24
CA LYS A 3 -17.71 -77.24 -0.17
C LYS A 3 -18.47 -75.98 -0.61
N LYS A 4 -18.80 -75.10 0.35
CA LYS A 4 -19.34 -73.77 0.06
C LYS A 4 -18.19 -72.84 -0.31
N HIS A 5 -18.15 -72.41 -1.57
CA HIS A 5 -17.24 -71.36 -2.02
C HIS A 5 -17.90 -70.00 -1.77
N ILE A 6 -17.40 -69.27 -0.78
CA ILE A 6 -17.80 -67.90 -0.47
C ILE A 6 -16.98 -67.01 -1.40
N ALA A 7 -17.62 -66.53 -2.48
CA ALA A 7 -17.03 -65.55 -3.38
C ALA A 7 -17.17 -64.16 -2.73
N PHE A 8 -16.05 -63.60 -2.28
CA PHE A 8 -15.99 -62.26 -1.68
C PHE A 8 -15.92 -61.23 -2.82
N PHE A 9 -17.07 -60.64 -3.18
CA PHE A 9 -17.16 -59.55 -4.15
C PHE A 9 -16.66 -58.25 -3.49
N TRP A 10 -15.43 -57.85 -3.80
CA TRP A 10 -14.92 -56.51 -3.48
C TRP A 10 -15.58 -55.49 -4.42
N ILE A 11 -16.54 -54.73 -3.92
CA ILE A 11 -17.08 -53.55 -4.62
C ILE A 11 -16.07 -52.43 -4.43
N VAL A 12 -15.24 -52.17 -5.45
CA VAL A 12 -14.39 -50.99 -5.52
C VAL A 12 -15.28 -49.80 -5.90
N SER A 13 -15.67 -48.99 -4.92
CA SER A 13 -16.35 -47.72 -5.16
C SER A 13 -15.33 -46.70 -5.67
N LEU A 14 -15.36 -46.46 -6.98
CA LEU A 14 -14.52 -45.47 -7.66
C LEU A 14 -15.12 -44.08 -7.37
N ILE A 15 -14.68 -43.44 -6.29
CA ILE A 15 -15.00 -42.04 -6.01
C ILE A 15 -14.22 -41.20 -7.01
N THR A 16 -14.86 -40.83 -8.13
CA THR A 16 -14.33 -39.84 -9.06
C THR A 16 -14.43 -38.47 -8.40
N SER A 17 -13.30 -38.00 -7.87
CA SER A 17 -13.12 -36.61 -7.46
C SER A 17 -13.21 -35.71 -8.71
N LEU A 18 -14.36 -35.07 -8.91
CA LEU A 18 -14.50 -33.96 -9.85
C LEU A 18 -13.72 -32.76 -9.28
N SER A 19 -12.45 -32.64 -9.66
CA SER A 19 -11.71 -31.40 -9.52
C SER A 19 -12.33 -30.39 -10.49
N LEU A 20 -13.25 -29.56 -10.01
CA LEU A 20 -13.63 -28.34 -10.71
C LEU A 20 -12.37 -27.47 -10.79
N ALA A 21 -11.76 -27.40 -11.97
CA ALA A 21 -10.72 -26.42 -12.23
C ALA A 21 -11.38 -25.05 -12.18
N GLN A 22 -11.27 -24.38 -11.03
CA GLN A 22 -11.78 -23.03 -10.87
C GLN A 22 -11.00 -22.12 -11.82
N GLU A 23 -11.72 -21.46 -12.73
CA GLU A 23 -11.10 -20.52 -13.66
C GLU A 23 -10.47 -19.38 -12.84
N LYS A 24 -9.18 -19.09 -13.12
CA LYS A 24 -8.45 -18.05 -12.40
C LYS A 24 -9.02 -16.67 -12.72
N VAL A 25 -9.22 -15.87 -11.69
CA VAL A 25 -9.72 -14.49 -11.81
C VAL A 25 -8.65 -13.63 -12.50
N LYS A 26 -9.08 -12.73 -13.39
CA LYS A 26 -8.20 -11.83 -14.14
C LYS A 26 -8.82 -10.43 -14.28
N PRO A 27 -8.00 -9.37 -14.42
CA PRO A 27 -8.49 -8.05 -14.80
C PRO A 27 -9.26 -8.07 -16.13
N ILE A 28 -10.31 -7.24 -16.22
CA ILE A 28 -11.16 -7.10 -17.41
C ILE A 28 -10.95 -5.70 -18.00
N PHE A 29 -10.78 -5.63 -19.31
CA PHE A 29 -10.64 -4.37 -20.04
C PHE A 29 -11.70 -4.26 -21.13
N LYS A 30 -12.29 -3.06 -21.27
CA LYS A 30 -13.26 -2.74 -22.32
C LYS A 30 -12.98 -1.33 -22.83
N ASP A 31 -12.93 -1.16 -24.14
CA ASP A 31 -12.69 0.14 -24.79
C ASP A 31 -11.42 0.86 -24.31
N GLY A 32 -10.41 0.10 -23.87
CA GLY A 32 -9.14 0.62 -23.34
C GLY A 32 -9.12 0.91 -21.84
N GLU A 33 -10.23 0.69 -21.13
CA GLU A 33 -10.36 1.00 -19.71
C GLU A 33 -10.47 -0.25 -18.84
N ALA A 34 -9.84 -0.22 -17.65
CA ALA A 34 -9.97 -1.26 -16.65
C ALA A 34 -11.38 -1.24 -16.02
N GLN A 35 -12.04 -2.40 -16.05
CA GLN A 35 -13.41 -2.58 -15.58
C GLN A 35 -13.40 -3.14 -14.16
N ILE A 36 -14.51 -2.95 -13.44
CA ILE A 36 -14.72 -3.58 -12.14
C ILE A 36 -14.87 -5.09 -12.35
N VAL A 37 -14.10 -5.85 -11.56
CA VAL A 37 -14.17 -7.31 -11.50
C VAL A 37 -14.88 -7.68 -10.19
N PRO A 38 -16.04 -8.37 -10.24
CA PRO A 38 -16.84 -8.67 -9.05
C PRO A 38 -16.05 -9.35 -7.92
N GLU A 39 -15.10 -10.19 -8.27
CA GLU A 39 -14.24 -10.90 -7.33
C GLU A 39 -13.25 -9.99 -6.58
N PHE A 40 -12.97 -8.79 -7.10
CA PHE A 40 -12.11 -7.79 -6.47
C PHE A 40 -12.90 -6.70 -5.73
N GLU A 41 -14.22 -6.63 -5.89
CA GLU A 41 -15.05 -5.52 -5.40
C GLU A 41 -15.29 -5.57 -3.89
N ASP A 42 -15.32 -6.77 -3.29
CA ASP A 42 -15.57 -6.96 -1.86
C ASP A 42 -14.40 -6.49 -1.00
N GLY A 43 -14.48 -5.24 -0.52
CA GLY A 43 -13.48 -4.61 0.32
C GLY A 43 -13.16 -5.34 1.62
N SER A 44 -14.10 -6.14 2.15
CA SER A 44 -13.87 -6.94 3.37
C SER A 44 -12.86 -8.07 3.15
N LYS A 45 -12.63 -8.45 1.89
CA LYS A 45 -11.66 -9.49 1.46
C LYS A 45 -10.34 -8.90 1.00
N TRP A 46 -10.16 -7.58 1.03
CA TRP A 46 -8.87 -6.99 0.68
C TRP A 46 -7.85 -7.28 1.76
N ILE A 47 -6.63 -7.59 1.32
CA ILE A 47 -5.48 -7.75 2.19
C ILE A 47 -4.84 -6.38 2.36
N ARG A 48 -4.65 -5.98 3.63
CA ARG A 48 -3.96 -4.74 4.02
C ARG A 48 -2.64 -5.12 4.71
N HIS A 49 -1.53 -4.61 4.22
CA HIS A 49 -0.21 -4.73 4.86
C HIS A 49 0.23 -3.39 5.42
N ASP A 50 1.06 -3.45 6.46
CA ASP A 50 1.61 -2.32 7.19
C ASP A 50 3.11 -2.57 7.38
N LEU A 51 3.91 -1.84 6.62
CA LEU A 51 5.30 -2.19 6.32
C LEU A 51 6.23 -1.01 6.54
N TRP A 52 7.52 -1.33 6.69
CA TRP A 52 8.63 -0.38 6.60
C TRP A 52 9.56 -0.84 5.49
N VAL A 53 9.77 0.02 4.49
CA VAL A 53 10.66 -0.24 3.36
C VAL A 53 11.94 0.57 3.55
N GLU A 54 13.08 -0.11 3.60
CA GLU A 54 14.40 0.53 3.68
C GLU A 54 14.72 1.26 2.37
N THR A 55 15.24 2.48 2.49
CA THR A 55 15.65 3.32 1.36
C THR A 55 17.16 3.20 1.12
N GLU A 56 17.65 3.91 0.10
CA GLU A 56 19.09 3.98 -0.21
C GLU A 56 19.74 5.27 0.32
N PHE A 57 19.00 6.07 1.11
CA PHE A 57 19.42 7.39 1.57
C PHE A 57 19.22 7.53 3.09
N ASP A 58 19.93 8.48 3.69
CA ASP A 58 19.89 8.83 5.11
C ASP A 58 19.68 10.35 5.19
N THR A 59 18.45 10.79 5.47
CA THR A 59 18.11 12.22 5.42
C THR A 59 18.23 12.93 6.77
N ASP A 60 18.30 12.19 7.87
CA ASP A 60 18.52 12.76 9.21
C ASP A 60 19.97 12.63 9.70
N GLY A 61 20.82 11.91 8.97
CA GLY A 61 22.26 11.80 9.20
C GLY A 61 22.62 10.88 10.36
N ASP A 62 21.75 9.92 10.73
CA ASP A 62 21.99 9.00 11.83
C ASP A 62 22.95 7.84 11.49
N GLY A 63 23.37 7.75 10.22
CA GLY A 63 24.28 6.74 9.68
C GLY A 63 23.59 5.45 9.23
N LYS A 64 22.26 5.40 9.18
CA LYS A 64 21.47 4.28 8.68
C LYS A 64 20.53 4.75 7.56
N PRO A 65 20.20 3.89 6.59
CA PRO A 65 19.20 4.27 5.60
C PRO A 65 17.81 4.49 6.24
N ASP A 66 17.11 5.52 5.80
CA ASP A 66 15.76 5.83 6.25
C ASP A 66 14.82 4.68 5.88
N ARG A 67 13.82 4.39 6.73
CA ARG A 67 12.75 3.42 6.40
C ARG A 67 11.42 4.13 6.25
N MET A 68 10.77 3.92 5.11
CA MET A 68 9.47 4.53 4.79
C MET A 68 8.34 3.64 5.28
N HIS A 69 7.40 4.24 6.02
CA HIS A 69 6.15 3.61 6.38
C HIS A 69 5.23 3.49 5.16
N VAL A 70 4.82 2.27 4.85
CA VAL A 70 4.08 1.90 3.63
C VAL A 70 2.86 1.05 4.00
N ASP A 71 1.72 1.38 3.41
CA ASP A 71 0.57 0.47 3.36
C ASP A 71 0.43 -0.17 1.98
N VAL A 72 -0.10 -1.39 1.94
CA VAL A 72 -0.39 -2.09 0.68
C VAL A 72 -1.79 -2.67 0.77
N THR A 73 -2.67 -2.26 -0.15
CA THR A 73 -4.01 -2.82 -0.31
C THR A 73 -4.10 -3.61 -1.60
N ARG A 74 -4.41 -4.90 -1.50
CA ARG A 74 -4.51 -5.82 -2.65
C ARG A 74 -5.68 -6.80 -2.52
N PRO A 75 -6.28 -7.26 -3.63
CA PRO A 75 -7.35 -8.25 -3.58
C PRO A 75 -6.80 -9.64 -3.19
N MET A 76 -7.59 -10.46 -2.50
CA MET A 76 -7.15 -11.74 -1.92
C MET A 76 -6.57 -12.73 -2.94
N GLN A 77 -6.98 -12.63 -4.20
CA GLN A 77 -6.55 -13.48 -5.32
C GLN A 77 -5.04 -13.40 -5.58
N THR A 78 -4.41 -12.28 -5.18
CA THR A 78 -2.96 -12.15 -5.20
C THR A 78 -2.25 -13.16 -4.27
N GLU A 79 -2.92 -13.58 -3.19
CA GLU A 79 -2.44 -14.61 -2.27
C GLU A 79 -2.95 -16.01 -2.65
N THR A 80 -4.25 -16.14 -2.95
CA THR A 80 -4.88 -17.46 -3.14
C THR A 80 -4.63 -18.08 -4.50
N GLU A 81 -4.45 -17.28 -5.55
CA GLU A 81 -4.30 -17.75 -6.94
C GLU A 81 -2.91 -17.45 -7.53
N GLY A 82 -2.09 -16.71 -6.78
CA GLY A 82 -0.81 -16.15 -7.25
C GLY A 82 -0.98 -15.09 -8.33
N LEU A 83 -2.12 -14.39 -8.35
CA LEU A 83 -2.40 -13.35 -9.34
C LEU A 83 -1.43 -12.16 -9.17
N LYS A 84 -0.79 -11.75 -10.26
CA LYS A 84 0.06 -10.56 -10.30
C LYS A 84 -0.71 -9.41 -10.92
N LEU A 85 -0.68 -8.25 -10.26
CA LEU A 85 -1.40 -7.05 -10.67
C LEU A 85 -0.45 -5.84 -10.68
N PRO A 86 -0.71 -4.83 -11.53
CA PRO A 86 0.02 -3.56 -11.51
C PRO A 86 -0.20 -2.79 -10.19
N ILE A 87 0.73 -1.89 -9.86
CA ILE A 87 0.71 -1.07 -8.65
C ILE A 87 0.43 0.39 -9.02
N ILE A 88 -0.45 1.03 -8.25
CA ILE A 88 -0.58 2.49 -8.17
C ILE A 88 0.03 2.91 -6.84
N TYR A 89 1.07 3.74 -6.91
CA TYR A 89 1.81 4.21 -5.76
C TYR A 89 1.58 5.71 -5.56
N GLU A 90 1.23 6.09 -4.33
CA GLU A 90 1.05 7.49 -3.93
C GLU A 90 1.84 7.76 -2.65
N SER A 91 2.83 8.63 -2.73
CA SER A 91 3.57 9.11 -1.57
C SER A 91 3.07 10.50 -1.18
N SER A 92 2.87 10.75 0.11
CA SER A 92 2.45 12.05 0.58
C SER A 92 3.07 12.41 1.94
N PRO A 93 3.58 13.64 2.11
CA PRO A 93 4.03 14.12 3.41
C PRO A 93 2.86 14.47 4.34
N TYR A 94 1.61 14.35 3.86
CA TYR A 94 0.42 14.87 4.55
C TYR A 94 -0.44 13.78 5.19
N TYR A 95 -0.19 12.49 4.95
CA TYR A 95 -1.06 11.42 5.45
C TYR A 95 -1.12 11.32 6.97
N ALA A 96 -0.05 11.70 7.66
CA ALA A 96 0.02 11.63 9.11
C ALA A 96 -0.37 12.93 9.82
N GLY A 97 -0.99 13.88 9.10
CA GLY A 97 -1.34 15.20 9.64
C GLY A 97 -0.29 16.27 9.36
N THR A 98 -0.64 17.51 9.66
CA THR A 98 0.21 18.70 9.46
C THR A 98 0.28 19.53 10.74
N ALA A 99 1.26 20.42 10.83
CA ALA A 99 1.45 21.30 11.99
C ALA A 99 0.34 22.36 12.15
N GLY A 100 -0.60 22.44 11.20
CA GLY A 100 -1.63 23.47 11.16
C GLY A 100 -1.07 24.87 10.93
N PHE A 101 -1.88 25.89 11.27
CA PHE A 101 -1.54 27.30 11.14
C PHE A 101 -1.33 27.94 12.51
N ALA A 102 -0.30 27.49 13.23
CA ALA A 102 0.10 28.14 14.48
C ALA A 102 0.52 29.59 14.21
N GLU A 103 0.16 30.52 15.11
CA GLU A 103 0.61 31.90 15.02
C GLU A 103 2.15 31.96 15.05
N GLY A 104 2.75 32.77 14.17
CA GLY A 104 4.21 32.89 14.06
C GLY A 104 4.91 31.76 13.27
N ILE A 105 4.18 30.83 12.64
CA ILE A 105 4.79 29.80 11.78
C ILE A 105 5.34 30.37 10.46
N PHE A 106 4.74 31.46 9.96
CA PHE A 106 5.20 32.18 8.78
C PHE A 106 6.16 33.30 9.17
N TRP A 107 7.03 33.68 8.23
CA TRP A 107 7.90 34.84 8.40
C TRP A 107 7.06 36.12 8.45
N ASP A 108 7.40 37.03 9.37
CA ASP A 108 6.90 38.40 9.34
C ASP A 108 7.54 39.13 8.16
N VAL A 109 6.73 39.46 7.16
CA VAL A 109 7.21 40.15 5.95
C VAL A 109 7.42 41.65 6.18
N ASN A 110 6.97 42.20 7.31
CA ASN A 110 7.09 43.61 7.64
C ASN A 110 8.35 43.87 8.49
N HIS A 111 9.52 43.78 7.87
CA HIS A 111 10.82 44.10 8.47
C HIS A 111 11.74 44.80 7.45
N GLU A 112 12.73 45.53 7.93
CA GLU A 112 13.64 46.29 7.06
C GLU A 112 14.55 45.36 6.23
N LEU A 113 14.88 45.80 5.02
CA LEU A 113 15.74 45.05 4.12
C LEU A 113 17.14 44.88 4.72
N GLY A 114 17.58 43.63 4.82
CA GLY A 114 18.89 43.27 5.38
C GLY A 114 18.91 43.14 6.90
N GLU A 115 17.81 43.42 7.60
CA GLU A 115 17.68 43.07 9.01
C GLU A 115 17.40 41.59 9.19
N ALA A 116 17.97 41.01 10.24
CA ALA A 116 17.67 39.64 10.63
C ALA A 116 16.19 39.52 11.02
N PRO A 117 15.45 38.56 10.44
CA PRO A 117 14.04 38.40 10.77
C PRO A 117 13.87 37.88 12.20
N LYS A 118 12.70 38.12 12.79
CA LYS A 118 12.31 37.48 14.05
C LYS A 118 12.23 35.97 13.87
N GLU A 119 12.61 35.22 14.90
CA GLU A 119 12.53 33.77 14.90
C GLU A 119 11.08 33.31 14.75
N ARG A 120 10.87 32.24 13.98
CA ARG A 120 9.56 31.64 13.75
C ARG A 120 9.25 30.59 14.81
N VAL A 121 7.97 30.33 14.99
CA VAL A 121 7.51 29.21 15.81
C VAL A 121 7.65 27.92 15.01
N HIS A 122 8.17 26.88 15.67
CA HIS A 122 8.32 25.52 15.13
C HIS A 122 7.33 24.58 15.83
N PRO A 123 6.05 24.57 15.43
CA PRO A 123 5.05 23.73 16.08
C PRO A 123 5.33 22.23 15.85
N GLU A 124 5.10 21.43 16.90
CA GLU A 124 5.13 19.98 16.77
C GLU A 124 3.91 19.47 15.98
N VAL A 125 4.14 18.50 15.10
CA VAL A 125 3.07 17.84 14.35
C VAL A 125 2.49 16.72 15.20
N VAL A 126 1.20 16.81 15.53
CA VAL A 126 0.47 15.71 16.16
C VAL A 126 0.10 14.68 15.10
N ARG A 127 0.71 13.49 15.19
CA ARG A 127 0.46 12.38 14.25
C ARG A 127 -1.02 11.97 14.27
N ARG A 128 -1.60 11.76 13.09
CA ARG A 128 -2.97 11.26 12.87
C ARG A 128 -2.97 9.92 12.12
N GLY A 129 -4.12 9.24 12.10
CA GLY A 129 -4.35 8.02 11.33
C GLY A 129 -4.21 6.72 12.14
N GLU A 130 -4.94 5.70 11.70
CA GLU A 130 -5.05 4.37 12.34
C GLU A 130 -4.41 3.29 11.47
N ARG A 131 -3.43 2.57 12.03
CA ARG A 131 -2.79 1.44 11.34
C ARG A 131 -3.77 0.27 11.23
N PRO A 132 -3.74 -0.52 10.14
CA PRO A 132 -2.71 -0.57 9.09
C PRO A 132 -2.94 0.41 7.92
N ILE A 133 -3.88 1.35 8.02
CA ILE A 133 -4.32 2.17 6.89
C ILE A 133 -3.64 3.55 6.95
N ILE A 134 -2.87 3.88 5.92
CA ILE A 134 -2.35 5.24 5.71
C ILE A 134 -3.42 6.08 5.02
N SER A 135 -4.04 5.54 3.96
CA SER A 135 -5.09 6.23 3.22
C SER A 135 -6.09 5.27 2.60
N ASN A 136 -7.35 5.72 2.49
CA ASN A 136 -8.35 5.09 1.63
C ASN A 136 -8.54 5.87 0.31
N SER A 137 -7.70 6.87 0.03
CA SER A 137 -7.62 7.43 -1.32
C SER A 137 -7.29 6.31 -2.30
N GLN A 138 -7.81 6.40 -3.53
CA GLN A 138 -7.49 5.50 -4.64
C GLN A 138 -7.96 4.03 -4.49
N ILE A 139 -8.07 3.45 -3.29
CA ILE A 139 -8.33 2.01 -3.12
C ILE A 139 -9.69 1.58 -3.67
N GLU A 140 -10.76 2.32 -3.40
CA GLU A 140 -12.11 1.97 -3.86
C GLU A 140 -12.26 2.11 -5.37
N THR A 141 -11.44 2.96 -5.98
CA THR A 141 -11.42 3.12 -7.43
C THR A 141 -10.64 1.99 -8.09
N TRP A 142 -9.44 1.68 -7.59
CA TRP A 142 -8.48 0.90 -8.35
C TRP A 142 -8.40 -0.56 -7.95
N VAL A 143 -8.65 -0.91 -6.69
CA VAL A 143 -8.61 -2.32 -6.24
C VAL A 143 -9.69 -3.15 -6.94
N PRO A 144 -10.97 -2.71 -7.02
CA PRO A 144 -11.99 -3.44 -7.79
C PRO A 144 -11.65 -3.59 -9.29
N ARG A 145 -10.78 -2.72 -9.83
CA ARG A 145 -10.35 -2.73 -11.23
C ARG A 145 -9.09 -3.56 -11.48
N GLY A 146 -8.58 -4.27 -10.48
CA GLY A 146 -7.42 -5.15 -10.61
C GLY A 146 -6.09 -4.42 -10.49
N TYR A 147 -5.99 -3.42 -9.62
CA TYR A 147 -4.72 -2.79 -9.24
C TYR A 147 -4.44 -3.00 -7.76
N ILE A 148 -3.16 -3.05 -7.41
CA ILE A 148 -2.69 -2.93 -6.03
C ILE A 148 -2.47 -1.45 -5.76
N VAL A 149 -2.93 -0.96 -4.61
CA VAL A 149 -2.69 0.42 -4.21
C VAL A 149 -1.71 0.44 -3.03
N VAL A 150 -0.70 1.29 -3.14
CA VAL A 150 0.37 1.43 -2.16
C VAL A 150 0.46 2.90 -1.77
N HIS A 151 0.31 3.21 -0.49
CA HIS A 151 0.60 4.55 0.02
C HIS A 151 1.87 4.54 0.85
N SER A 152 2.59 5.67 0.87
CA SER A 152 3.65 5.87 1.86
C SER A 152 3.61 7.25 2.49
N SER A 153 4.05 7.31 3.74
CA SER A 153 4.45 8.58 4.35
C SER A 153 5.82 8.96 3.80
N SER A 154 5.99 10.20 3.35
CA SER A 154 7.28 10.72 2.87
C SER A 154 8.34 10.78 4.00
N PRO A 155 9.64 10.93 3.70
CA PRO A 155 10.69 10.99 4.71
C PRO A 155 10.42 12.03 5.81
N GLY A 156 10.67 11.65 7.07
CA GLY A 156 10.42 12.48 8.24
C GLY A 156 8.96 12.82 8.52
N THR A 157 8.02 12.09 7.92
CA THR A 157 6.58 12.26 8.18
C THR A 157 5.95 10.95 8.65
N GLY A 158 4.93 11.08 9.50
CA GLY A 158 4.24 9.91 10.03
C GLY A 158 5.19 8.95 10.76
N PRO A 159 5.06 7.64 10.53
CA PRO A 159 5.98 6.64 11.07
C PRO A 159 7.23 6.38 10.21
N SER A 160 7.49 7.18 9.16
CA SER A 160 8.72 7.09 8.36
C SER A 160 9.89 7.72 9.12
N ASP A 161 11.07 7.12 8.99
CA ASP A 161 12.33 7.70 9.47
C ASP A 161 12.75 8.91 8.59
N GLY A 162 13.83 9.61 8.99
CA GLY A 162 14.43 10.69 8.22
C GLY A 162 13.88 12.08 8.55
N SER A 163 14.16 13.05 7.66
CA SER A 163 13.75 14.45 7.77
C SER A 163 13.01 14.92 6.52
N PRO A 164 11.96 15.75 6.64
CA PRO A 164 11.26 16.26 5.46
C PRO A 164 12.18 17.11 4.58
N THR A 165 12.30 16.75 3.31
CA THR A 165 13.01 17.56 2.31
C THR A 165 12.00 18.28 1.42
N VAL A 166 12.19 19.58 1.18
CA VAL A 166 11.35 20.36 0.25
C VAL A 166 12.04 20.40 -1.11
N GLY A 167 11.46 19.72 -2.11
CA GLY A 167 12.00 19.69 -3.47
C GLY A 167 13.30 18.90 -3.64
N GLY A 168 13.76 18.19 -2.59
CA GLY A 168 14.83 17.21 -2.70
C GLY A 168 14.43 16.02 -3.58
N ILE A 169 15.42 15.24 -4.02
CA ILE A 169 15.14 14.01 -4.79
C ILE A 169 14.48 13.01 -3.84
N THR A 170 13.17 12.86 -3.96
CA THR A 170 12.36 11.89 -3.19
C THR A 170 12.13 10.59 -3.95
N ASN A 171 12.60 10.49 -5.20
CA ASN A 171 12.36 9.36 -6.08
C ASN A 171 13.69 8.71 -6.53
N PRO A 172 13.94 7.43 -6.21
CA PRO A 172 15.17 6.73 -6.62
C PRO A 172 15.17 6.31 -8.09
N TRP A 173 14.05 6.42 -8.82
CA TRP A 173 14.05 6.09 -10.24
C TRP A 173 14.83 7.13 -11.04
N PRO A 174 15.76 6.73 -11.93
CA PRO A 174 16.39 7.66 -12.85
C PRO A 174 15.29 8.30 -13.68
N GLN A 175 15.12 9.62 -13.54
CA GLN A 175 14.34 10.39 -14.51
C GLN A 175 15.09 10.28 -15.83
N LYS A 176 14.63 9.36 -16.69
CA LYS A 176 15.07 9.36 -18.08
C LYS A 176 14.58 10.67 -18.69
N GLN A 177 15.52 11.59 -18.91
CA GLN A 177 15.37 12.67 -19.88
C GLN A 177 15.19 12.09 -21.28
#